data_AF-A0A7S1A4J4-F1
#
_entry.id   AF-A0A7S1A4J4-F1
#
_cell.length_a   1.000
_cell.length_b   1.000
_cell.length_c   1.000
_cell.angle_alpha   90.00
_cell.angle_beta   90.00
_cell.angle_gamma   90.00
#
_symmetry.space_group_name_H-M   'P 1'
#
loop_
_entity.id
_entity.type
_entity.pdbx_description
1 polymer ?
#
loop_
_entity_poly.entity_id
_entity_poly.type
_entity_poly.pdbx_seq_one_letter_code
_entity_poly.pdbx_strand_id
1 'polypeptide(L)'
;PPWLTYTDMNYQDYSQLRGEAREAFDAIEDWMADAFGKNRDTFVGEFDEESQEPLKRGMRYFAAGRSKDRRMFASWLFPKFQGDVNEARYREALVDILRVAGSSVAPKTRHKLSFDLGVLYFTADGGGNMLGVVASEDFPMAQAFKFLQEMLDVYDGIDISALDKADAVWKDERFRNDAFGVRDLAIAAWKRYARKEDGHAKDMNDQFAF
;
A
#
# COMPACT_ATOMS: atom_id res chain seq x y z
N PRO A 1 42.52 23.88 1.84
CA PRO A 1 41.44 23.16 1.12
C PRO A 1 41.32 21.70 1.59
N PRO A 2 40.33 21.35 2.43
CA PRO A 2 40.16 19.99 2.89
C PRO A 2 39.08 19.28 2.06
N TRP A 3 39.51 18.27 1.32
CA TRP A 3 38.64 17.37 0.57
C TRP A 3 38.22 16.20 1.45
N LEU A 4 36.90 15.97 1.49
CA LEU A 4 36.17 14.72 1.75
C LEU A 4 36.95 13.54 2.35
N THR A 5 36.73 13.28 3.64
CA THR A 5 36.95 11.96 4.25
C THR A 5 35.81 11.02 3.85
N TYR A 6 36.11 10.03 3.03
CA TYR A 6 35.25 8.87 2.77
C TYR A 6 35.26 7.99 4.03
N THR A 7 34.14 7.88 4.73
CA THR A 7 33.95 6.85 5.76
C THR A 7 33.63 5.54 5.05
N ASP A 8 34.62 4.65 4.97
CA ASP A 8 34.42 3.27 4.57
C ASP A 8 33.43 2.60 5.54
N MET A 9 32.20 2.37 5.09
CA MET A 9 31.30 1.43 5.76
C MET A 9 31.89 0.02 5.62
N ASN A 10 32.31 -0.56 6.73
CA ASN A 10 32.76 -1.95 6.78
C ASN A 10 31.60 -2.88 6.36
N TYR A 11 31.87 -3.79 5.43
CA TYR A 11 30.90 -4.77 4.92
C TYR A 11 30.32 -5.66 6.03
N GLN A 12 31.06 -5.86 7.13
CA GLN A 12 30.56 -6.58 8.32
C GLN A 12 29.48 -5.81 9.07
N ASP A 13 29.61 -4.48 9.21
CA ASP A 13 28.61 -3.63 9.85
C ASP A 13 27.32 -3.57 8.99
N TYR A 14 27.47 -3.53 7.66
CA TYR A 14 26.34 -3.60 6.72
C TYR A 14 25.64 -4.97 6.76
N SER A 15 26.40 -6.06 6.97
CA SER A 15 25.84 -7.41 7.11
C SER A 15 25.10 -7.62 8.44
N GLN A 16 25.59 -7.02 9.52
CA GLN A 16 24.93 -7.07 10.84
C GLN A 16 23.64 -6.25 10.83
N LEU A 17 23.68 -5.01 10.33
CA LEU A 17 22.47 -4.19 10.11
C LEU A 17 21.43 -4.88 9.23
N ARG A 18 21.88 -5.64 8.22
CA ARG A 18 20.99 -6.43 7.35
C ARG A 18 20.44 -7.69 8.03
N GLY A 19 21.17 -8.27 8.97
CA GLY A 19 20.74 -9.39 9.81
C GLY A 19 19.72 -8.94 10.86
N GLU A 20 20.01 -7.87 11.58
CA GLU A 20 19.11 -7.26 12.58
C GLU A 20 17.84 -6.73 11.93
N ALA A 21 17.93 -6.12 10.74
CA ALA A 21 16.76 -5.73 9.97
C ALA A 21 15.93 -6.95 9.54
N ARG A 22 16.56 -8.04 9.09
CA ARG A 22 15.87 -9.29 8.75
C ARG A 22 15.19 -9.93 9.95
N GLU A 23 15.83 -10.00 11.11
CA GLU A 23 15.21 -10.54 12.32
C GLU A 23 14.04 -9.68 12.80
N ALA A 24 14.13 -8.35 12.68
CA ALA A 24 13.00 -7.46 12.92
C ALA A 24 11.87 -7.66 11.90
N PHE A 25 12.19 -7.96 10.64
CA PHE A 25 11.20 -8.26 9.60
C PHE A 25 10.54 -9.62 9.79
N ASP A 26 11.31 -10.67 10.09
CA ASP A 26 10.80 -12.01 10.38
C ASP A 26 9.92 -11.97 11.64
N ALA A 27 10.30 -11.20 12.67
CA ALA A 27 9.47 -11.00 13.86
C ALA A 27 8.16 -10.24 13.56
N ILE A 28 8.17 -9.30 12.62
CA ILE A 28 6.96 -8.58 12.18
C ILE A 28 6.10 -9.50 11.29
N GLU A 29 6.68 -10.26 10.37
CA GLU A 29 5.94 -11.22 9.53
C GLU A 29 5.34 -12.36 10.36
N ASP A 30 6.09 -12.94 11.30
CA ASP A 30 5.60 -13.98 12.22
C ASP A 30 4.54 -13.45 13.17
N TRP A 31 4.69 -12.22 13.68
CA TRP A 31 3.68 -11.60 14.52
C TRP A 31 2.42 -11.20 13.74
N MET A 32 2.56 -10.69 12.51
CA MET A 32 1.41 -10.41 11.63
C MET A 32 0.72 -11.71 11.24
N ALA A 33 1.46 -12.78 10.96
CA ALA A 33 0.89 -14.11 10.76
C ALA A 33 0.15 -14.61 12.02
N ASP A 34 0.61 -14.30 13.23
CA ASP A 34 -0.10 -14.66 14.46
C ASP A 34 -1.34 -13.79 14.72
N ALA A 35 -1.25 -12.48 14.48
CA ALA A 35 -2.32 -11.50 14.71
C ALA A 35 -3.45 -11.60 13.67
N PHE A 36 -3.13 -11.91 12.41
CA PHE A 36 -4.09 -12.06 11.33
C PHE A 36 -4.42 -13.53 11.02
N GLY A 37 -3.49 -14.46 11.25
CA GLY A 37 -3.71 -15.90 11.00
C GLY A 37 -4.57 -16.58 12.06
N LYS A 38 -4.54 -16.15 13.32
CA LYS A 38 -5.47 -16.67 14.36
C LYS A 38 -6.93 -16.27 14.13
N ASN A 39 -7.19 -15.18 13.39
CA ASN A 39 -8.54 -14.80 12.99
C ASN A 39 -9.05 -15.59 11.78
N ARG A 40 -8.16 -16.25 11.03
CA ARG A 40 -8.57 -17.07 9.88
C ARG A 40 -9.38 -18.29 10.30
N ASP A 41 -9.10 -18.88 11.47
CA ASP A 41 -9.82 -20.05 11.98
C ASP A 41 -11.07 -19.69 12.81
N THR A 42 -11.12 -18.51 13.44
CA THR A 42 -12.29 -18.05 14.22
C THR A 42 -13.33 -17.30 13.41
N PHE A 43 -13.01 -16.84 12.20
CA PHE A 43 -13.97 -16.21 11.26
C PHE A 43 -14.56 -17.19 10.24
N VAL A 44 -14.34 -18.51 10.41
CA VAL A 44 -15.05 -19.59 9.70
C VAL A 44 -16.39 -19.91 10.40
N GLY A 45 -17.05 -18.88 10.93
CA GLY A 45 -18.41 -18.95 11.43
C GLY A 45 -19.35 -18.37 10.40
N GLU A 46 -20.04 -19.23 9.66
CA GLU A 46 -21.15 -18.91 8.74
C GLU A 46 -20.78 -18.03 7.53
N PHE A 47 -19.91 -18.53 6.64
CA PHE A 47 -19.94 -18.08 5.24
C PHE A 47 -20.61 -19.16 4.40
N ASP A 48 -21.82 -18.84 3.95
CA ASP A 48 -22.58 -19.58 2.95
C ASP A 48 -21.71 -19.71 1.68
N GLU A 49 -21.37 -20.95 1.31
CA GLU A 49 -20.52 -21.29 0.15
C GLU A 49 -21.19 -20.98 -1.21
N GLU A 50 -22.39 -20.43 -1.21
CA GLU A 50 -23.12 -20.11 -2.43
C GLU A 50 -22.66 -18.78 -3.05
N SER A 51 -21.83 -18.89 -4.09
CA SER A 51 -21.64 -17.91 -5.17
C SER A 51 -20.71 -16.70 -4.92
N GLN A 52 -19.54 -16.88 -4.32
CA GLN A 52 -18.48 -15.87 -4.50
C GLN A 52 -17.94 -15.96 -5.93
N GLU A 53 -18.34 -15.01 -6.79
CA GLU A 53 -17.65 -14.79 -8.06
C GLU A 53 -16.14 -14.65 -7.80
N PRO A 54 -15.27 -15.26 -8.63
CA PRO A 54 -13.83 -15.18 -8.41
C PRO A 54 -13.39 -13.71 -8.40
N LEU A 55 -12.69 -13.32 -7.33
CA LEU A 55 -12.24 -11.95 -7.15
C LEU A 55 -11.49 -11.46 -8.40
N LYS A 56 -11.92 -10.32 -8.93
CA LYS A 56 -11.34 -9.73 -10.16
C LYS A 56 -9.83 -9.62 -10.02
N ARG A 57 -9.08 -10.13 -10.99
CA ARG A 57 -7.62 -10.05 -11.02
C ARG A 57 -7.14 -8.62 -11.22
N GLY A 58 -6.02 -8.27 -10.57
CA GLY A 58 -5.32 -7.00 -10.74
C GLY A 58 -5.06 -6.22 -9.45
N MET A 59 -4.52 -5.01 -9.62
CA MET A 59 -4.32 -4.03 -8.56
C MET A 59 -5.63 -3.27 -8.31
N ARG A 60 -6.22 -3.45 -7.12
CA ARG A 60 -7.64 -3.14 -6.85
C ARG A 60 -7.85 -1.84 -6.10
N TYR A 61 -7.06 -1.62 -5.06
CA TYR A 61 -7.28 -0.57 -4.07
C TYR A 61 -5.96 0.04 -3.64
N PHE A 62 -5.93 1.36 -3.50
CA PHE A 62 -4.82 2.10 -2.92
C PHE A 62 -5.30 2.86 -1.70
N ALA A 63 -4.46 2.93 -0.68
CA ALA A 63 -4.65 3.86 0.42
C ALA A 63 -3.33 4.30 1.03
N ALA A 64 -3.36 5.46 1.69
CA ALA A 64 -2.25 5.99 2.44
C ALA A 64 -2.73 6.63 3.74
N GLY A 65 -1.91 6.54 4.79
CA GLY A 65 -2.23 7.07 6.10
C GLY A 65 -1.00 7.35 6.95
N ARG A 66 -1.22 8.11 8.03
CA ARG A 66 -0.18 8.53 8.95
C ARG A 66 -0.12 7.57 10.13
N SER A 67 1.07 7.08 10.48
CA SER A 67 1.26 6.24 11.66
C SER A 67 0.96 6.98 12.97
N LYS A 68 1.40 8.25 13.08
CA LYS A 68 1.30 9.09 14.28
C LYS A 68 -0.11 9.18 14.85
N ASP A 69 -1.12 9.38 14.01
CA ASP A 69 -2.52 9.55 14.41
C ASP A 69 -3.45 8.44 13.87
N ARG A 70 -2.88 7.48 13.14
CA ARG A 70 -3.59 6.35 12.50
C ARG A 70 -4.67 6.78 11.53
N ARG A 71 -4.55 7.97 10.94
CA ARG A 71 -5.56 8.50 10.02
C ARG A 71 -5.14 8.30 8.57
N MET A 72 -6.09 7.84 7.75
CA MET A 72 -5.92 7.78 6.30
C MET A 72 -6.26 9.12 5.65
N PHE A 73 -5.40 9.55 4.74
CA PHE A 73 -5.55 10.76 3.93
C PHE A 73 -5.72 10.47 2.44
N ALA A 74 -5.66 9.20 2.06
CA ALA A 74 -5.96 8.72 0.73
C ALA A 74 -6.56 7.31 0.81
N SER A 75 -7.65 7.08 0.11
CA SER A 75 -8.22 5.74 -0.08
C SER A 75 -9.20 5.71 -1.25
N TRP A 76 -8.96 4.81 -2.22
CA TRP A 76 -9.89 4.56 -3.31
C TRP A 76 -9.64 3.23 -4.02
N LEU A 77 -10.70 2.74 -4.65
CA LEU A 77 -10.62 1.72 -5.69
C LEU A 77 -10.10 2.30 -7.02
N PHE A 78 -9.29 1.52 -7.72
CA PHE A 78 -8.90 1.82 -9.10
C PHE A 78 -10.09 1.66 -10.07
N PRO A 79 -10.08 2.32 -11.24
CA PRO A 79 -11.25 2.42 -12.13
C PRO A 79 -11.96 1.10 -12.45
N LYS A 80 -11.23 0.00 -12.71
CA LYS A 80 -11.82 -1.32 -13.01
C LYS A 80 -12.57 -1.95 -11.82
N PHE A 81 -12.26 -1.51 -10.62
CA PHE A 81 -12.74 -2.08 -9.36
C PHE A 81 -13.72 -1.16 -8.63
N GLN A 82 -14.12 -0.03 -9.21
CA GLN A 82 -15.12 0.84 -8.60
C GLN A 82 -16.41 0.06 -8.29
N GLY A 83 -16.93 0.23 -7.08
CA GLY A 83 -18.10 -0.51 -6.58
C GLY A 83 -17.78 -1.92 -6.07
N ASP A 84 -16.52 -2.30 -5.91
CA ASP A 84 -16.15 -3.55 -5.23
C ASP A 84 -16.68 -3.53 -3.79
N VAL A 85 -17.54 -4.51 -3.46
CA VAL A 85 -18.17 -4.67 -2.15
C VAL A 85 -17.15 -4.85 -1.01
N ASN A 86 -15.92 -5.21 -1.34
CA ASN A 86 -14.84 -5.44 -0.39
C ASN A 86 -14.03 -4.19 -0.04
N GLU A 87 -14.38 -3.00 -0.55
CA GLU A 87 -13.63 -1.76 -0.29
C GLU A 87 -13.39 -1.50 1.20
N ALA A 88 -14.41 -1.71 2.02
CA ALA A 88 -14.31 -1.55 3.47
C ALA A 88 -13.25 -2.48 4.09
N ARG A 89 -13.18 -3.73 3.62
CA ARG A 89 -12.22 -4.72 4.12
C ARG A 89 -10.78 -4.40 3.67
N TYR A 90 -10.61 -3.90 2.44
CA TYR A 90 -9.29 -3.41 1.99
C TYR A 90 -8.79 -2.24 2.84
N ARG A 91 -9.71 -1.33 3.17
CA ARG A 91 -9.45 -0.17 4.03
C ARG A 91 -9.07 -0.60 5.45
N GLU A 92 -9.82 -1.54 6.03
CA GLU A 92 -9.54 -2.10 7.37
C GLU A 92 -8.16 -2.74 7.44
N ALA A 93 -7.76 -3.53 6.42
CA ALA A 93 -6.44 -4.14 6.38
C ALA A 93 -5.30 -3.11 6.49
N LEU A 94 -5.42 -1.96 5.82
CA LEU A 94 -4.41 -0.90 5.94
C LEU A 94 -4.49 -0.18 7.29
N VAL A 95 -5.69 0.05 7.84
CA VAL A 95 -5.86 0.64 9.18
C VAL A 95 -5.21 -0.24 10.25
N ASP A 96 -5.34 -1.56 10.14
CA ASP A 96 -4.68 -2.47 11.06
C ASP A 96 -3.15 -2.41 10.95
N ILE A 97 -2.60 -2.34 9.74
CA ILE A 97 -1.16 -2.11 9.54
C ILE A 97 -0.72 -0.79 10.16
N LEU A 98 -1.47 0.30 9.93
CA LEU A 98 -1.18 1.61 10.54
C LEU A 98 -1.18 1.54 12.06
N ARG A 99 -2.14 0.82 12.64
CA ARG A 99 -2.28 0.66 14.09
C ARG A 99 -1.12 -0.12 14.71
N VAL A 100 -0.69 -1.18 14.02
CA VAL A 100 0.25 -2.17 14.53
C VAL A 100 1.69 -1.83 14.18
N ALA A 101 1.96 -1.62 12.90
CA ALA A 101 3.30 -1.60 12.33
C ALA A 101 3.70 -0.20 11.85
N GLY A 102 2.81 0.79 11.95
CA GLY A 102 3.04 2.14 11.42
C GLY A 102 4.33 2.81 11.92
N SER A 103 4.76 2.51 13.14
CA SER A 103 6.02 3.06 13.72
C SER A 103 7.24 2.15 13.53
N SER A 104 7.03 0.92 13.05
CA SER A 104 8.08 -0.12 12.97
C SER A 104 8.55 -0.35 11.53
N VAL A 105 7.81 0.11 10.54
CA VAL A 105 8.16 -0.02 9.13
C VAL A 105 9.19 1.04 8.75
N ALA A 106 10.39 0.60 8.40
CA ALA A 106 11.45 1.50 7.96
C ALA A 106 11.10 2.17 6.60
N PRO A 107 11.54 3.42 6.36
CA PRO A 107 11.27 4.12 5.12
C PRO A 107 11.74 3.37 3.88
N LYS A 108 10.95 3.41 2.81
CA LYS A 108 11.23 2.83 1.48
C LYS A 108 11.52 1.32 1.51
N THR A 109 11.09 0.62 2.57
CA THR A 109 11.16 -0.84 2.67
C THR A 109 9.92 -1.49 2.09
N ARG A 110 10.08 -2.70 1.56
CA ARG A 110 9.06 -3.40 0.77
C ARG A 110 8.44 -4.51 1.60
N HIS A 111 7.14 -4.42 1.85
CA HIS A 111 6.40 -5.37 2.66
C HIS A 111 5.19 -5.93 1.94
N LYS A 112 4.79 -7.15 2.29
CA LYS A 112 3.58 -7.78 1.78
C LYS A 112 2.83 -8.48 2.91
N LEU A 113 1.51 -8.49 2.82
CA LEU A 113 0.63 -9.25 3.71
C LEU A 113 -0.43 -9.95 2.87
N SER A 114 -0.46 -11.27 2.92
CA SER A 114 -1.52 -12.07 2.27
C SER A 114 -2.74 -12.16 3.19
N PHE A 115 -3.93 -12.04 2.61
CA PHE A 115 -5.22 -12.15 3.30
C PHE A 115 -6.29 -12.66 2.32
N ASP A 116 -7.49 -12.96 2.80
CA ASP A 116 -8.54 -13.64 2.01
C ASP A 116 -8.92 -12.93 0.72
N LEU A 117 -8.70 -11.61 0.65
CA LEU A 117 -9.03 -10.81 -0.52
C LEU A 117 -7.81 -10.45 -1.37
N GLY A 118 -6.66 -11.11 -1.18
CA GLY A 118 -5.47 -10.95 -2.00
C GLY A 118 -4.21 -10.61 -1.20
N VAL A 119 -3.37 -9.74 -1.76
CA VAL A 119 -2.09 -9.35 -1.16
C VAL A 119 -2.05 -7.84 -1.02
N LEU A 120 -1.81 -7.36 0.20
CA LEU A 120 -1.53 -5.98 0.51
C LEU A 120 -0.03 -5.76 0.45
N TYR A 121 0.44 -5.03 -0.55
CA TYR A 121 1.81 -4.55 -0.64
C TYR A 121 1.90 -3.17 0.00
N PHE A 122 2.91 -2.91 0.82
CA PHE A 122 3.02 -1.63 1.51
C PHE A 122 4.46 -1.19 1.78
N THR A 123 4.62 0.10 2.03
CA THR A 123 5.89 0.79 2.31
C THR A 123 5.61 2.01 3.19
N ALA A 124 6.66 2.57 3.82
CA ALA A 124 6.61 3.84 4.52
C ALA A 124 7.46 4.92 3.83
N ASP A 125 7.15 6.19 4.05
CA ASP A 125 8.05 7.31 3.78
C ASP A 125 8.93 7.65 5.01
N GLY A 126 9.77 8.68 4.89
CA GLY A 126 10.63 9.15 5.99
C GLY A 126 9.87 9.78 7.17
N GLY A 127 8.62 10.18 6.95
CA GLY A 127 7.72 10.75 7.97
C GLY A 127 6.88 9.71 8.70
N GLY A 128 7.04 8.42 8.38
CA GLY A 128 6.23 7.33 8.93
C GLY A 128 4.81 7.28 8.36
N ASN A 129 4.58 7.89 7.19
CA ASN A 129 3.34 7.73 6.44
C ASN A 129 3.41 6.43 5.65
N MET A 130 2.38 5.60 5.80
CA MET A 130 2.27 4.30 5.16
C MET A 130 1.49 4.44 3.86
N LEU A 131 2.00 3.82 2.80
CA LEU A 131 1.31 3.67 1.53
C LEU A 131 1.10 2.18 1.28
N GLY A 132 -0.11 1.82 0.88
CA GLY A 132 -0.50 0.44 0.66
C GLY A 132 -1.31 0.27 -0.62
N VAL A 133 -1.13 -0.86 -1.27
CA VAL A 133 -1.90 -1.26 -2.44
C VAL A 133 -2.32 -2.72 -2.33
N VAL A 134 -3.62 -2.99 -2.50
CA VAL A 134 -4.16 -4.34 -2.55
C VAL A 134 -4.19 -4.81 -4.01
N ALA A 135 -3.66 -6.00 -4.25
CA ALA A 135 -3.74 -6.66 -5.54
C ALA A 135 -4.09 -8.14 -5.39
N SER A 136 -4.47 -8.79 -6.50
CA SER A 136 -4.64 -10.24 -6.54
C SER A 136 -3.32 -10.98 -6.26
N GLU A 137 -3.38 -12.20 -5.75
CA GLU A 137 -2.20 -13.00 -5.40
C GLU A 137 -1.25 -13.24 -6.57
N ASP A 138 -1.80 -13.36 -7.78
CA ASP A 138 -1.06 -13.55 -9.02
C ASP A 138 -0.46 -12.25 -9.59
N PHE A 139 -0.69 -11.10 -8.96
CA PHE A 139 -0.21 -9.82 -9.46
C PHE A 139 1.31 -9.71 -9.29
N PRO A 140 2.06 -9.24 -10.31
CA PRO A 140 3.51 -9.16 -10.22
C PRO A 140 3.98 -8.21 -9.11
N MET A 141 4.59 -8.76 -8.06
CA MET A 141 5.12 -8.01 -6.92
C MET A 141 6.00 -6.82 -7.33
N ALA A 142 6.87 -7.01 -8.33
CA ALA A 142 7.74 -5.94 -8.83
C ALA A 142 6.96 -4.74 -9.38
N GLN A 143 5.78 -4.96 -9.99
CA GLN A 143 4.94 -3.89 -10.50
C GLN A 143 4.19 -3.17 -9.37
N ALA A 144 3.74 -3.91 -8.34
CA ALA A 144 3.12 -3.31 -7.16
C ALA A 144 4.09 -2.35 -6.45
N PHE A 145 5.35 -2.75 -6.26
CA PHE A 145 6.34 -1.86 -5.64
C PHE A 145 6.82 -0.73 -6.55
N LYS A 146 6.83 -0.89 -7.87
CA LYS A 146 7.07 0.24 -8.78
C LYS A 146 5.98 1.31 -8.66
N PHE A 147 4.72 0.88 -8.60
CA PHE A 147 3.59 1.76 -8.33
C PHE A 147 3.75 2.46 -6.97
N LEU A 148 4.04 1.72 -5.90
CA LEU A 148 4.21 2.30 -4.56
C LEU A 148 5.40 3.29 -4.49
N GLN A 149 6.49 3.00 -5.18
CA GLN A 149 7.64 3.91 -5.26
C GLN A 149 7.25 5.22 -5.95
N GLU A 150 6.52 5.15 -7.05
CA GLU A 150 6.06 6.35 -7.74
C GLU A 150 5.09 7.17 -6.88
N MET A 151 4.23 6.51 -6.11
CA MET A 151 3.38 7.21 -5.14
C MET A 151 4.19 7.83 -3.99
N LEU A 152 5.23 7.16 -3.49
CA LEU A 152 6.15 7.77 -2.52
C LEU A 152 6.78 9.03 -3.10
N ASP A 153 7.24 9.00 -4.35
CA ASP A 153 7.87 10.17 -4.99
C ASP A 153 6.89 11.34 -5.16
N VAL A 154 5.60 11.05 -5.44
CA VAL A 154 4.52 12.06 -5.46
C VAL A 154 4.32 12.68 -4.08
N TYR A 155 4.29 11.86 -3.03
CA TYR A 155 4.06 12.32 -1.66
C TYR A 155 5.30 12.95 -1.00
N ASP A 156 6.51 12.59 -1.42
CA ASP A 156 7.77 13.23 -0.99
C ASP A 156 7.75 14.74 -1.33
N GLY A 157 6.99 15.16 -2.35
CA GLY A 157 6.78 16.57 -2.71
C GLY A 157 5.63 17.29 -1.99
N ILE A 158 4.89 16.61 -1.12
CA ILE A 158 3.68 17.12 -0.47
C ILE A 158 3.92 17.27 1.03
N ASP A 159 3.57 18.44 1.58
CA ASP A 159 3.62 18.65 3.03
C ASP A 159 2.44 17.94 3.72
N ILE A 160 2.61 16.66 4.03
CA ILE A 160 1.63 15.85 4.76
C ILE A 160 1.39 16.40 6.18
N SER A 161 2.33 17.15 6.76
CA SER A 161 2.18 17.74 8.09
C SER A 161 1.08 18.81 8.15
N ALA A 162 0.67 19.37 7.00
CA ALA A 162 -0.47 20.28 6.89
C ALA A 162 -1.77 19.68 7.47
N LEU A 163 -1.87 18.35 7.52
CA LEU A 163 -2.99 17.62 8.10
C LEU A 163 -3.13 17.79 9.63
N ASP A 164 -2.07 18.20 10.33
CA ASP A 164 -2.13 18.51 11.77
C ASP A 164 -3.11 19.65 12.09
N LYS A 165 -3.49 20.46 11.09
CA LYS A 165 -4.46 21.56 11.22
C LYS A 165 -5.83 21.25 10.61
N ALA A 166 -6.03 20.04 10.09
CA ALA A 166 -7.19 19.65 9.28
C ALA A 166 -8.27 18.88 10.06
N ASP A 167 -8.26 18.91 11.40
CA ASP A 167 -9.21 18.17 12.25
C ASP A 167 -10.68 18.42 11.91
N ALA A 168 -11.04 19.67 11.60
CA ALA A 168 -12.42 20.05 11.30
C ALA A 168 -12.94 19.44 9.99
N VAL A 169 -12.07 19.28 8.99
CA VAL A 169 -12.43 18.74 7.67
C VAL A 169 -12.24 17.23 7.58
N TRP A 170 -11.59 16.60 8.57
CA TRP A 170 -11.38 15.15 8.59
C TRP A 170 -12.67 14.33 8.62
N LYS A 171 -13.79 14.95 9.02
CA LYS A 171 -15.12 14.33 9.00
C LYS A 171 -15.64 14.16 7.57
N ASP A 172 -15.17 14.96 6.62
CA ASP A 172 -15.51 14.84 5.20
C ASP A 172 -14.84 13.61 4.60
N GLU A 173 -15.66 12.71 4.05
CA GLU A 173 -15.19 11.51 3.39
C GLU A 173 -14.38 11.81 2.13
N ARG A 174 -14.74 12.86 1.37
CA ARG A 174 -14.01 13.26 0.17
C ARG A 174 -12.58 13.67 0.53
N PHE A 175 -12.43 14.40 1.63
CA PHE A 175 -11.13 14.80 2.14
C PHE A 175 -10.30 13.59 2.60
N ARG A 176 -10.89 12.63 3.32
CA ARG A 176 -10.17 11.40 3.73
C ARG A 176 -9.77 10.53 2.55
N ASN A 177 -10.56 10.54 1.48
CA ASN A 177 -10.32 9.71 0.32
C ASN A 177 -9.25 10.32 -0.59
N ASP A 178 -9.11 11.64 -0.67
CA ASP A 178 -8.07 12.30 -1.48
C ASP A 178 -7.71 13.69 -0.93
N ALA A 179 -7.00 13.74 0.21
CA ALA A 179 -6.72 15.00 0.92
C ALA A 179 -5.86 15.98 0.11
N PHE A 180 -5.10 15.49 -0.87
CA PHE A 180 -4.13 16.25 -1.64
C PHE A 180 -4.41 16.29 -3.15
N GLY A 181 -5.54 15.72 -3.59
CA GLY A 181 -5.91 15.74 -5.02
C GLY A 181 -4.99 14.90 -5.90
N VAL A 182 -4.38 13.84 -5.38
CA VAL A 182 -3.40 13.02 -6.11
C VAL A 182 -4.02 11.80 -6.80
N ARG A 183 -5.34 11.61 -6.68
CA ARG A 183 -6.03 10.44 -7.24
C ARG A 183 -5.77 10.25 -8.72
N ASP A 184 -5.78 11.32 -9.51
CA ASP A 184 -5.54 11.23 -10.97
C ASP A 184 -4.11 10.80 -11.30
N LEU A 185 -3.12 11.26 -10.52
CA LEU A 185 -1.73 10.84 -10.65
C LEU A 185 -1.57 9.35 -10.32
N ALA A 186 -2.23 8.89 -9.26
CA ALA A 186 -2.24 7.48 -8.89
C ALA A 186 -2.95 6.61 -9.94
N ILE A 187 -4.04 7.08 -10.54
CA ILE A 187 -4.70 6.37 -11.64
C ILE A 187 -3.77 6.30 -12.85
N ALA A 188 -3.03 7.36 -13.17
CA ALA A 188 -2.04 7.35 -14.25
C ALA A 188 -0.90 6.36 -13.97
N ALA A 189 -0.38 6.32 -12.74
CA ALA A 189 0.63 5.35 -12.32
C ALA A 189 0.09 3.92 -12.38
N TRP A 190 -1.13 3.69 -11.89
CA TRP A 190 -1.81 2.41 -11.99
C TRP A 190 -1.93 1.95 -13.45
N LYS A 191 -2.34 2.82 -14.38
CA LYS A 191 -2.40 2.47 -15.81
C LYS A 191 -1.06 2.03 -16.40
N ARG A 192 0.07 2.54 -15.89
CA ARG A 192 1.43 2.14 -16.33
C ARG A 192 1.82 0.73 -15.84
N TYR A 193 1.43 0.37 -14.62
CA TYR A 193 1.89 -0.86 -13.96
C TYR A 193 0.85 -1.98 -13.89
N ALA A 194 -0.43 -1.67 -14.10
CA ALA A 194 -1.50 -2.64 -14.24
C ALA A 194 -1.24 -3.54 -15.46
N ARG A 195 -1.66 -4.82 -15.39
CA ARG A 195 -1.61 -5.69 -16.57
C ARG A 195 -2.53 -5.16 -17.65
N LYS A 196 -2.27 -5.54 -18.91
CA LYS A 196 -3.16 -5.21 -20.03
C LYS A 196 -4.61 -5.62 -19.76
N GLU A 197 -4.78 -6.78 -19.13
CA GLU A 197 -6.08 -7.36 -18.76
C GLU A 197 -6.69 -6.73 -17.49
N ASP A 198 -5.90 -5.99 -16.71
CA ASP A 198 -6.35 -5.30 -15.48
C ASP A 198 -6.99 -3.94 -15.77
N GLY A 199 -7.25 -3.63 -17.04
CA GLY A 199 -7.97 -2.42 -17.45
C GLY A 199 -7.06 -1.32 -17.96
N HIS A 200 -6.18 -1.64 -18.92
CA HIS A 200 -6.04 -0.67 -20.00
C HIS A 200 -7.45 -0.49 -20.56
N ALA A 201 -7.97 0.73 -20.50
CA ALA A 201 -8.83 1.12 -21.60
C ALA A 201 -8.02 0.76 -22.84
N LYS A 202 -8.55 -0.10 -23.73
CA LYS A 202 -8.20 0.09 -25.13
C LYS A 202 -8.41 1.58 -25.34
N ASP A 203 -7.33 2.34 -25.49
CA ASP A 203 -7.49 3.66 -26.09
C ASP A 203 -8.28 3.37 -27.36
N MET A 204 -9.51 3.88 -27.44
CA MET A 204 -10.36 3.69 -28.62
C MET A 204 -9.72 4.26 -29.90
N ASN A 205 -8.52 4.86 -29.79
CA ASN A 205 -7.69 5.29 -30.90
C ASN A 205 -6.84 4.18 -31.54
N ASP A 206 -6.71 2.99 -30.94
CA ASP A 206 -5.99 1.86 -31.56
C ASP A 206 -6.85 1.04 -32.55
N GLN A 207 -8.09 1.47 -32.83
CA GLN A 207 -8.93 0.89 -33.90
C GLN A 207 -8.73 1.54 -35.27
N PHE A 208 -7.82 2.52 -35.41
CA PHE A 208 -7.50 3.18 -36.69
C PHE A 208 -6.02 3.12 -37.09
N ALA A 209 -5.21 2.29 -36.42
CA ALA A 209 -3.86 2.00 -36.87
C ALA A 209 -3.83 0.67 -37.64
N PHE A 210 -3.73 0.81 -38.96
CA PHE A 210 -3.61 -0.18 -40.04
C PHE A 210 -4.91 -0.80 -40.55
#